data_AF-I1HBL8-F1
#
_entry.id   AF-I1HBL8-F1
#
_cell.length_a   1.000
_cell.length_b   1.000
_cell.length_c   1.000
_cell.angle_alpha   90.00
_cell.angle_beta   90.00
_cell.angle_gamma   90.00
#
_symmetry.space_group_name_H-M   'P 1'
#
loop_
_entity.id
_entity.type
_entity.pdbx_description
1 polymer ?
#
loop_
_entity_poly.entity_id
_entity_poly.type
_entity_poly.pdbx_seq_one_letter_code
_entity_poly.pdbx_strand_id
1 'polypeptide(L)'
;MKGRVATVLVLTLSLAAAWLSAADDVDTIRLPSHANEVMAKASAEKRPWKCCNRARCTRSIPPFCWCHDVVERCSGACKDCREAEREDESDPEGYVCHDMYHGSPGPACSSGTDDNKAVAADETAAKKKRPWKCCDRTLCTKSAPPTCSCLDKVERCSGRCKRCGPSESDPSGLFCLDRYHGWPGPKCTNKNDGL
;
A
#
# COMPACT_ATOMS: atom_id res chain seq x y z
N MET A 1 50.85 -49.73 20.06
CA MET A 1 51.01 -48.81 18.91
C MET A 1 50.00 -49.21 17.84
N LYS A 2 49.50 -48.21 17.10
CA LYS A 2 48.36 -48.28 16.17
C LYS A 2 48.57 -49.31 15.05
N GLY A 3 47.46 -49.89 14.57
CA GLY A 3 47.40 -51.02 13.65
C GLY A 3 47.88 -50.77 12.22
N ARG A 4 48.13 -51.88 11.53
CA ARG A 4 48.38 -52.00 10.09
C ARG A 4 47.16 -52.71 9.46
N VAL A 5 46.45 -52.09 8.52
CA VAL A 5 46.56 -52.19 7.04
C VAL A 5 45.64 -53.27 6.42
N ALA A 6 44.87 -52.78 5.43
CA ALA A 6 44.25 -53.39 4.24
C ALA A 6 43.21 -54.51 4.37
N THR A 7 41.93 -54.26 4.04
CA THR A 7 41.25 -54.29 2.71
C THR A 7 40.97 -55.71 2.18
N VAL A 8 39.69 -56.13 2.13
CA VAL A 8 39.15 -56.99 1.05
C VAL A 8 37.66 -56.68 0.84
N LEU A 9 37.33 -56.29 -0.39
CA LEU A 9 35.99 -56.12 -0.96
C LEU A 9 35.29 -57.49 -1.13
N VAL A 10 34.00 -57.58 -0.80
CA VAL A 10 33.10 -58.60 -1.40
C VAL A 10 31.80 -57.93 -1.83
N LEU A 11 31.61 -57.90 -3.14
CA LEU A 11 30.39 -57.52 -3.86
C LEU A 11 29.32 -58.60 -3.70
N THR A 12 28.09 -58.21 -3.36
CA THR A 12 26.90 -59.00 -3.71
C THR A 12 25.81 -58.07 -4.25
N LEU A 13 25.68 -58.09 -5.58
CA LEU A 13 24.49 -57.67 -6.31
C LEU A 13 23.29 -58.48 -5.84
N SER A 14 22.19 -57.82 -5.50
CA SER A 14 20.88 -58.46 -5.44
C SER A 14 19.85 -57.49 -6.01
N LEU A 15 19.55 -57.69 -7.29
CA LEU A 15 18.38 -57.08 -7.94
C LEU A 15 17.14 -57.78 -7.40
N ALA A 16 16.35 -57.07 -6.61
CA ALA A 16 14.95 -57.40 -6.37
C ALA A 16 14.10 -56.26 -6.92
N ALA A 17 13.64 -56.43 -8.16
CA ALA A 17 12.61 -55.61 -8.76
C ALA A 17 11.25 -56.19 -8.35
N ALA A 18 10.45 -55.46 -7.57
CA ALA A 18 9.01 -55.69 -7.46
C ALA A 18 8.25 -54.45 -6.96
N TRP A 19 7.70 -53.72 -7.94
CA TRP A 19 6.46 -52.92 -7.98
C TRP A 19 5.87 -52.33 -6.69
N LEU A 20 5.76 -50.99 -6.64
CA LEU A 20 4.49 -50.33 -6.34
C LEU A 20 4.37 -49.09 -7.22
N SER A 21 3.30 -49.07 -8.03
CA SER A 21 2.86 -47.92 -8.80
C SER A 21 2.64 -46.74 -7.86
N ALA A 22 3.54 -45.74 -7.91
CA ALA A 22 3.18 -44.42 -7.43
C ALA A 22 2.15 -43.89 -8.43
N ALA A 23 0.92 -43.70 -7.95
CA ALA A 23 0.02 -42.77 -8.61
C ALA A 23 0.75 -41.42 -8.55
N ASP A 24 1.27 -40.98 -9.69
CA ASP A 24 1.67 -39.60 -9.88
C ASP A 24 0.41 -38.76 -9.71
N ASP A 25 0.22 -38.27 -8.48
CA ASP A 25 -0.62 -37.12 -8.19
C ASP A 25 0.02 -35.97 -8.98
N VAL A 26 -0.45 -35.78 -10.22
CA VAL A 26 -0.17 -34.57 -10.98
C VAL A 26 -0.84 -33.45 -10.19
N ASP A 27 -0.06 -32.88 -9.27
CA ASP A 27 -0.37 -31.67 -8.55
C ASP A 27 -0.70 -30.65 -9.63
N THR A 28 -2.00 -30.49 -9.85
CA THR A 28 -2.52 -29.61 -10.87
C THR A 28 -2.23 -28.24 -10.29
N ILE A 29 -1.09 -27.66 -10.67
CA ILE A 29 -0.65 -26.34 -10.21
C ILE A 29 -1.78 -25.38 -10.54
N ARG A 30 -2.64 -25.18 -9.54
CA ARG A 30 -3.81 -24.33 -9.66
C ARG A 30 -3.26 -22.92 -9.52
N LEU A 31 -2.86 -22.32 -10.65
CA LEU A 31 -2.48 -20.92 -10.68
C LEU A 31 -3.63 -20.11 -10.07
N PRO A 32 -3.41 -19.35 -8.98
CA PRO A 32 -4.43 -18.46 -8.48
C PRO A 32 -4.69 -17.41 -9.57
N SER A 33 -5.92 -17.41 -10.10
CA SER A 33 -6.44 -16.40 -11.03
C SER A 33 -6.53 -14.99 -10.42
N HIS A 34 -6.07 -14.82 -9.18
CA HIS A 34 -6.03 -13.57 -8.42
C HIS A 34 -4.58 -13.15 -8.17
N ALA A 35 -3.85 -12.88 -9.25
CA ALA A 35 -2.51 -12.28 -9.18
C ALA A 35 -2.50 -10.93 -8.44
N ASN A 36 -3.67 -10.29 -8.26
CA ASN A 36 -3.82 -9.01 -7.61
C ASN A 36 -3.86 -9.06 -6.07
N GLU A 37 -4.33 -10.17 -5.47
CA GLU A 37 -4.41 -10.28 -4.00
C GLU A 37 -3.09 -10.76 -3.35
N VAL A 38 -2.29 -11.53 -4.08
CA VAL A 38 -1.02 -12.07 -3.60
C VAL A 38 0.07 -10.98 -3.54
N MET A 39 0.07 -10.00 -4.45
CA MET A 39 1.01 -8.87 -4.37
C MET A 39 0.71 -7.92 -3.21
N ALA A 40 -0.56 -7.77 -2.81
CA ALA A 40 -0.94 -6.90 -1.70
C ALA A 40 -0.53 -7.44 -0.32
N LYS A 41 -0.43 -8.76 -0.15
CA LYS A 41 -0.12 -9.40 1.14
C LYS A 41 1.36 -9.70 1.36
N ALA A 42 2.19 -9.70 0.32
CA ALA A 42 3.63 -9.97 0.43
C ALA A 42 4.48 -8.77 0.91
N SER A 43 3.89 -7.59 1.15
CA SER A 43 4.61 -6.35 1.53
C SER A 43 4.21 -5.84 2.92
N ALA A 44 4.11 -6.71 3.91
CA ALA A 44 3.75 -6.30 5.28
C ALA A 44 4.96 -5.91 6.15
N GLU A 45 6.18 -5.81 5.61
CA GLU A 45 7.22 -5.03 6.28
C GLU A 45 6.99 -3.56 5.95
N LYS A 46 6.68 -2.76 6.96
CA LYS A 46 6.34 -1.35 6.78
C LYS A 46 7.57 -0.61 6.25
N ARG A 47 7.39 0.11 5.14
CA ARG A 47 8.42 0.95 4.54
C ARG A 47 9.06 1.90 5.57
N PRO A 48 10.40 2.10 5.56
CA PRO A 48 11.08 2.94 6.57
C PRO A 48 10.68 4.42 6.52
N TRP A 49 10.25 4.92 5.36
CA TRP A 49 9.81 6.29 5.13
C TRP A 49 8.37 6.38 4.59
N LYS A 50 7.72 7.52 4.83
CA LYS A 50 6.36 7.80 4.33
C LYS A 50 6.35 8.19 2.85
N CYS A 51 7.25 9.10 2.47
CA CYS A 51 7.47 9.59 1.11
C CYS A 51 8.99 9.66 0.84
N CYS A 52 9.40 9.73 -0.42
CA CYS A 52 10.80 9.89 -0.79
C CYS A 52 10.95 10.67 -2.10
N ASN A 53 11.70 11.78 -2.11
CA ASN A 53 12.04 12.55 -3.30
C ASN A 53 13.28 11.99 -4.00
N ARG A 54 14.31 11.63 -3.24
CA ARG A 54 15.59 11.10 -3.74
C ARG A 54 15.66 9.58 -3.55
N ALA A 55 14.73 8.86 -4.18
CA ALA A 55 14.70 7.40 -4.15
C ALA A 55 15.71 6.80 -5.13
N ARG A 56 16.59 5.92 -4.66
CA ARG A 56 17.50 5.12 -5.49
C ARG A 56 17.03 3.68 -5.47
N CYS A 57 16.68 3.11 -6.62
CA CYS A 57 16.13 1.76 -6.71
C CYS A 57 16.87 0.89 -7.72
N THR A 58 16.89 -0.42 -7.49
CA THR A 58 17.29 -1.42 -8.50
C THR A 58 16.22 -1.54 -9.59
N ARG A 59 16.58 -2.13 -10.74
CA ARG A 59 15.67 -2.36 -11.87
C ARG A 59 14.91 -3.70 -11.78
N SER A 60 14.78 -4.28 -10.59
CA SER A 60 14.07 -5.54 -10.33
C SER A 60 12.58 -5.32 -10.01
N ILE A 61 11.78 -6.40 -10.06
CA ILE A 61 10.35 -6.38 -9.68
C ILE A 61 10.12 -7.45 -8.59
N PRO A 62 9.89 -7.09 -7.31
CA PRO A 62 9.91 -5.73 -6.78
C PRO A 62 11.34 -5.12 -6.74
N PRO A 63 11.47 -3.78 -6.71
CA PRO A 63 12.77 -3.14 -6.61
C PRO A 63 13.29 -3.16 -5.18
N PHE A 64 14.61 -3.15 -5.01
CA PHE A 64 15.26 -2.78 -3.76
C PHE A 64 15.55 -1.28 -3.80
N CYS A 65 15.04 -0.53 -2.83
CA CYS A 65 15.06 0.92 -2.81
C CYS A 65 15.68 1.48 -1.53
N TRP A 66 16.39 2.60 -1.65
CA TRP A 66 16.90 3.44 -0.57
C TRP A 66 16.37 4.86 -0.73
N CYS A 67 16.19 5.58 0.38
CA CYS A 67 15.78 6.98 0.34
C CYS A 67 16.89 7.90 0.83
N HIS A 68 17.39 8.77 -0.04
CA HIS A 68 18.46 9.72 0.26
C HIS A 68 17.93 11.12 0.59
N ASP A 69 16.69 11.21 1.07
CA ASP A 69 16.17 12.48 1.56
C ASP A 69 16.87 12.84 2.87
N VAL A 70 17.47 14.03 2.89
CA VAL A 70 17.97 14.64 4.13
C VAL A 70 16.78 15.22 4.88
N VAL A 71 16.59 14.78 6.12
CA VAL A 71 15.50 15.20 7.01
C VAL A 71 16.04 15.69 8.34
N GLU A 72 15.31 16.56 9.03
CA GLU A 72 15.70 17.02 10.37
C GLU A 72 15.72 15.88 11.40
N ARG A 73 14.85 14.87 11.21
CA ARG A 73 14.77 13.68 12.05
C ARG A 73 14.23 12.50 11.25
N CYS A 74 14.86 11.34 11.38
CA CYS A 74 14.34 10.13 10.75
C CYS A 74 12.96 9.73 11.28
N SER A 75 12.19 9.10 10.40
CA SER A 75 10.97 8.37 10.76
C SER A 75 11.28 7.30 11.81
N GLY A 76 10.40 7.10 12.78
CA GLY A 76 10.55 6.01 13.76
C GLY A 76 10.47 4.59 13.16
N ALA A 77 10.13 4.47 11.87
CA ALA A 77 10.23 3.22 11.13
C ALA A 77 11.62 2.95 10.53
N CYS A 78 12.51 3.94 10.52
CA CYS A 78 13.90 3.78 10.08
C CYS A 78 14.74 3.19 11.22
N LYS A 79 15.43 2.08 10.95
CA LYS A 79 16.29 1.35 11.89
C LYS A 79 17.71 1.93 11.90
N ASP A 80 18.25 2.31 10.74
CA ASP A 80 19.57 2.89 10.56
C ASP A 80 19.50 4.35 10.09
N CYS A 81 19.44 5.26 11.07
CA CYS A 81 19.41 6.70 10.84
C CYS A 81 20.79 7.30 11.15
N ARG A 82 21.39 8.00 10.19
CA ARG A 82 22.71 8.61 10.34
C ARG A 82 22.71 10.05 9.87
N GLU A 83 23.65 10.85 10.36
CA GLU A 83 23.87 12.21 9.90
C GLU A 83 24.17 12.20 8.39
N ALA A 84 23.65 13.20 7.68
CA ALA A 84 23.92 13.37 6.26
C ALA A 84 25.40 13.73 6.07
N GLU A 85 26.08 12.99 5.20
CA GLU A 85 27.43 13.36 4.78
C GLU A 85 27.35 14.70 4.06
N ARG A 86 28.22 15.63 4.46
CA ARG A 86 28.34 16.96 3.86
C ARG A 86 29.62 16.99 3.05
N GLU A 87 29.49 17.25 1.75
CA GLU A 87 30.64 17.50 0.89
C GLU A 87 31.04 18.98 0.97
N ASP A 88 30.06 19.88 1.12
CA ASP A 88 30.31 21.31 1.26
C ASP A 88 29.34 22.06 2.20
N GLU A 89 29.62 23.33 2.49
CA GLU A 89 28.83 24.15 3.43
C GLU A 89 27.41 24.48 2.90
N SER A 90 27.17 24.36 1.60
CA SER A 90 25.86 24.53 0.98
C SER A 90 24.95 23.30 1.07
N ASP A 91 25.49 22.14 1.46
CA ASP A 91 24.67 20.96 1.69
C ASP A 91 23.64 21.20 2.81
N PRO A 92 22.50 20.51 2.82
CA PRO A 92 21.56 20.58 3.94
C PRO A 92 22.07 19.77 5.13
N GLU A 93 22.05 20.35 6.33
CA GLU A 93 22.27 19.59 7.56
C GLU A 93 21.07 18.68 7.84
N GLY A 94 21.32 17.53 8.46
CA GLY A 94 20.25 16.63 8.87
C GLY A 94 20.68 15.17 8.89
N TYR A 95 19.71 14.30 8.70
CA TYR A 95 19.86 12.86 8.79
C TYR A 95 19.32 12.18 7.53
N VAL A 96 19.90 11.04 7.19
CA VAL A 96 19.46 10.17 6.09
C VAL A 96 19.17 8.78 6.64
N CYS A 97 18.06 8.20 6.17
CA CYS A 97 17.72 6.82 6.48
C CYS A 97 18.45 5.87 5.54
N HIS A 98 19.22 4.92 6.08
CA HIS A 98 20.04 3.99 5.32
C HIS A 98 19.36 2.63 5.09
N ASP A 99 18.16 2.43 5.66
CA ASP A 99 17.39 1.21 5.48
C ASP A 99 17.08 0.94 3.99
N MET A 100 17.24 -0.31 3.59
CA MET A 100 16.78 -0.80 2.30
C MET A 100 15.34 -1.29 2.40
N TYR A 101 14.50 -0.93 1.44
CA TYR A 101 13.13 -1.44 1.30
C TYR A 101 12.98 -2.28 0.03
N HIS A 102 12.42 -3.48 0.15
CA HIS A 102 12.08 -4.32 -1.01
C HIS A 102 10.62 -4.08 -1.42
N GLY A 103 10.41 -3.23 -2.42
CA GLY A 103 9.10 -2.81 -2.92
C GLY A 103 9.12 -1.37 -3.44
N SER A 104 7.96 -0.86 -3.86
CA SER A 104 7.88 0.52 -4.38
C SER A 104 8.28 1.57 -3.32
N PRO A 105 9.13 2.54 -3.68
CA PRO A 105 9.67 3.53 -2.74
C PRO A 105 8.61 4.48 -2.16
N GLY A 106 7.39 4.46 -2.70
CA GLY A 106 6.29 5.32 -2.28
C GLY A 106 6.22 6.61 -3.08
N PRO A 107 5.35 7.54 -2.65
CA PRO A 107 5.17 8.80 -3.35
C PRO A 107 6.32 9.78 -3.05
N ALA A 108 6.54 10.74 -3.94
CA ALA A 108 7.39 11.90 -3.69
C ALA A 108 6.86 12.74 -2.51
N CYS A 109 7.74 13.37 -1.75
CA CYS A 109 7.38 14.33 -0.72
C CYS A 109 7.04 15.68 -1.39
N SER A 110 5.84 16.20 -1.14
CA SER A 110 5.52 17.57 -1.50
C SER A 110 6.32 18.49 -0.57
N SER A 111 7.23 19.30 -1.11
CA SER A 111 7.72 20.48 -0.41
C SER A 111 6.50 21.26 0.07
N GLY A 112 6.48 21.68 1.33
CA GLY A 112 5.31 22.26 1.98
C GLY A 112 4.87 23.64 1.47
N THR A 113 4.77 23.82 0.15
CA THR A 113 4.15 24.93 -0.55
C THR A 113 3.27 24.35 -1.65
N ASP A 114 2.02 24.13 -1.29
CA ASP A 114 0.77 24.15 -2.08
C ASP A 114 0.70 23.55 -3.50
N ASP A 115 -0.39 22.80 -3.68
CA ASP A 115 -1.19 22.71 -4.90
C ASP A 115 -0.54 22.11 -6.15
N ASN A 116 -0.35 20.79 -6.12
CA ASN A 116 -0.82 19.85 -7.16
C ASN A 116 -0.22 18.47 -6.91
N LYS A 117 -0.87 17.67 -6.05
CA LYS A 117 -0.55 16.24 -5.92
C LYS A 117 -1.80 15.41 -6.18
N ALA A 118 -1.77 14.73 -7.31
CA ALA A 118 -2.69 13.66 -7.68
C ALA A 118 -2.88 12.72 -6.48
N VAL A 119 -4.15 12.60 -6.10
CA VAL A 119 -4.61 11.95 -4.89
C VAL A 119 -4.49 10.44 -5.04
N ALA A 120 -3.37 9.86 -4.58
CA ALA A 120 -3.45 8.60 -3.86
C ALA A 120 -3.86 8.98 -2.44
N ALA A 121 -5.09 8.58 -2.07
CA ALA A 121 -5.74 8.93 -0.82
C ALA A 121 -4.90 8.49 0.39
N ASP A 122 -4.14 9.41 0.98
CA ASP A 122 -3.68 9.29 2.35
C ASP A 122 -4.70 9.94 3.28
N GLU A 123 -5.24 9.11 4.16
CA GLU A 123 -6.29 9.37 5.15
C GLU A 123 -5.82 10.27 6.30
N THR A 124 -5.28 11.45 6.00
CA THR A 124 -4.92 12.41 7.06
C THR A 124 -5.31 13.87 6.77
N ALA A 125 -6.43 14.09 6.08
CA ALA A 125 -7.08 15.40 6.07
C ALA A 125 -7.91 15.61 7.37
N ALA A 126 -7.25 16.17 8.39
CA ALA A 126 -7.83 16.99 9.45
C ALA A 126 -9.24 16.61 9.96
N LYS A 127 -9.34 15.48 10.68
CA LYS A 127 -10.37 15.11 11.70
C LYS A 127 -11.86 15.40 11.47
N LYS A 128 -12.31 15.79 10.28
CA LYS A 128 -13.73 15.75 9.89
C LYS A 128 -13.87 14.61 8.91
N LYS A 129 -14.25 13.44 9.44
CA LYS A 129 -14.60 12.30 8.60
C LYS A 129 -15.74 12.72 7.67
N ARG A 130 -15.59 12.50 6.37
CA ARG A 130 -16.61 12.84 5.37
C ARG A 130 -17.99 12.23 5.72
N PRO A 131 -19.11 12.89 5.35
CA PRO A 131 -20.46 12.43 5.71
C PRO A 131 -20.89 11.13 5.00
N TRP A 132 -20.26 10.77 3.89
CA TRP A 132 -20.55 9.57 3.07
C TRP A 132 -19.33 8.66 2.94
N LYS A 133 -19.53 7.36 2.70
CA LYS A 133 -18.43 6.41 2.48
C LYS A 133 -17.88 6.47 1.05
N CYS A 134 -18.75 6.50 0.05
CA CYS A 134 -18.45 6.70 -1.37
C CYS A 134 -19.46 7.69 -1.96
N CYS A 135 -19.21 8.24 -3.14
CA CYS A 135 -20.19 9.09 -3.83
C CYS A 135 -20.04 9.09 -5.35
N ASP A 136 -21.05 8.59 -6.06
CA ASP A 136 -21.10 8.53 -7.53
C ASP A 136 -21.44 9.90 -8.14
N ARG A 137 -22.36 10.65 -7.53
CA ARG A 137 -22.78 11.98 -7.99
C ARG A 137 -22.35 13.06 -7.00
N THR A 138 -21.23 13.72 -7.30
CA THR A 138 -20.62 14.75 -6.44
C THR A 138 -20.80 16.14 -7.03
N LEU A 139 -21.25 17.11 -6.23
CA LEU A 139 -21.19 18.53 -6.57
C LEU A 139 -20.17 19.25 -5.69
N CYS A 140 -19.18 19.87 -6.30
CA CYS A 140 -18.06 20.51 -5.60
C CYS A 140 -17.83 21.95 -6.08
N THR A 141 -17.37 22.83 -5.20
CA THR A 141 -16.81 24.14 -5.59
C THR A 141 -15.49 23.95 -6.34
N LYS A 142 -15.05 25.00 -7.07
CA LYS A 142 -13.79 24.98 -7.82
C LYS A 142 -12.54 25.30 -6.98
N SER A 143 -12.66 25.34 -5.66
CA SER A 143 -11.56 25.64 -4.73
C SER A 143 -10.71 24.40 -4.44
N ALA A 144 -9.47 24.59 -3.98
CA ALA A 144 -8.60 23.55 -3.46
C ALA A 144 -8.29 23.83 -1.97
N PRO A 145 -8.79 23.01 -1.02
CA PRO A 145 -9.73 21.90 -1.21
C PRO A 145 -11.17 22.38 -1.54
N PRO A 146 -11.99 21.54 -2.19
CA PRO A 146 -13.35 21.90 -2.55
C PRO A 146 -14.32 21.78 -1.38
N THR A 147 -15.44 22.48 -1.44
CA THR A 147 -16.63 22.17 -0.64
C THR A 147 -17.57 21.30 -1.48
N CYS A 148 -17.72 20.04 -1.11
CA CYS A 148 -18.50 19.04 -1.84
C CYS A 148 -19.80 18.65 -1.12
N SER A 149 -20.79 18.21 -1.89
CA SER A 149 -22.04 17.56 -1.45
C SER A 149 -22.24 16.27 -2.26
N CYS A 150 -22.85 15.25 -1.67
CA CYS A 150 -23.19 14.02 -2.36
C CYS A 150 -24.68 13.98 -2.74
N LEU A 151 -24.97 13.67 -4.00
CA LEU A 151 -26.32 13.62 -4.55
C LEU A 151 -26.82 12.19 -4.80
N ASP A 152 -26.15 11.20 -4.23
CA ASP A 152 -26.57 9.83 -4.34
C ASP A 152 -27.85 9.61 -3.54
N LYS A 153 -28.85 9.02 -4.20
CA LYS A 153 -30.03 8.48 -3.54
C LYS A 153 -29.62 7.19 -2.85
N VAL A 154 -29.76 7.16 -1.53
CA VAL A 154 -29.41 6.00 -0.69
C VAL A 154 -30.66 5.43 -0.04
N GLU A 155 -30.62 4.15 0.33
CA GLU A 155 -31.65 3.54 1.18
C GLU A 155 -31.53 4.00 2.64
N ARG A 156 -30.30 4.24 3.09
CA ARG A 156 -29.97 4.74 4.43
C ARG A 156 -28.74 5.62 4.37
N CYS A 157 -28.78 6.77 5.03
CA CYS A 157 -27.59 7.61 5.16
C CYS A 157 -26.56 6.97 6.09
N SER A 158 -25.28 7.19 5.77
CA SER A 158 -24.17 6.83 6.65
C SER A 158 -24.34 7.48 8.03
N GLY A 159 -23.91 6.80 9.09
CA GLY A 159 -23.95 7.34 10.46
C GLY A 159 -23.10 8.61 10.69
N ARG A 160 -22.37 9.07 9.67
CA ARG A 160 -21.61 10.33 9.68
C ARG A 160 -22.39 11.50 9.10
N CYS A 161 -23.50 11.23 8.40
CA CYS A 161 -24.37 12.25 7.86
C CYS A 161 -25.26 12.83 8.97
N LYS A 162 -25.16 14.14 9.21
CA LYS A 162 -25.95 14.83 10.23
C LYS A 162 -27.35 15.14 9.74
N ARG A 163 -27.51 15.51 8.46
CA ARG A 163 -28.80 15.81 7.85
C ARG A 163 -29.13 14.80 6.76
N CYS A 164 -29.90 13.79 7.15
CA CYS A 164 -30.43 12.77 6.24
C CYS A 164 -31.90 13.06 5.97
N GLY A 165 -32.28 13.18 4.70
CA GLY A 165 -33.68 13.46 4.35
C GLY A 165 -33.91 13.52 2.84
N PRO A 166 -35.17 13.74 2.43
CA PRO A 166 -35.48 13.98 1.04
C PRO A 166 -34.86 15.27 0.53
N SER A 167 -34.61 15.31 -0.78
CA SER A 167 -34.26 16.55 -1.47
C SER A 167 -35.53 17.18 -2.04
N GLU A 168 -35.51 18.49 -2.28
CA GLU A 168 -36.63 19.19 -2.91
C GLU A 168 -36.99 18.62 -4.30
N SER A 169 -36.01 18.02 -4.99
CA SER A 169 -36.17 17.48 -6.34
C SER A 169 -36.61 16.01 -6.38
N ASP A 170 -36.44 15.25 -5.29
CA ASP A 170 -36.92 13.88 -5.19
C ASP A 170 -37.38 13.58 -3.75
N PRO A 171 -38.68 13.76 -3.46
CA PRO A 171 -39.26 13.52 -2.14
C PRO A 171 -39.23 12.05 -1.71
N SER A 172 -39.02 11.13 -2.66
CA SER A 172 -39.07 9.68 -2.42
C SER A 172 -37.73 9.08 -2.01
N GLY A 173 -36.63 9.84 -2.10
CA GLY A 173 -35.28 9.37 -1.80
C GLY A 173 -34.73 9.91 -0.49
N LEU A 174 -33.78 9.19 0.09
CA LEU A 174 -32.94 9.71 1.17
C LEU A 174 -31.61 10.17 0.58
N PHE A 175 -31.20 11.37 0.97
CA PHE A 175 -29.96 12.00 0.54
C PHE A 175 -29.22 12.51 1.78
N CYS A 176 -27.90 12.55 1.68
CA CYS A 176 -27.11 13.26 2.68
C CYS A 176 -26.97 14.73 2.30
N LEU A 177 -27.57 15.62 3.10
CA LEU A 177 -27.62 17.07 2.85
C LEU A 177 -26.44 17.83 3.48
N ASP A 178 -25.42 17.10 3.93
CA ASP A 178 -24.24 17.69 4.53
C ASP A 178 -23.27 18.21 3.45
N ARG A 179 -22.65 19.35 3.73
CA ARG A 179 -21.52 19.86 2.95
C ARG A 179 -20.22 19.49 3.64
N TYR A 180 -19.27 19.00 2.85
CA TYR A 180 -17.95 18.59 3.31
C TYR A 180 -16.87 19.46 2.67
N HIS A 181 -16.03 20.10 3.49
CA HIS A 181 -14.86 20.83 2.99
C HIS A 181 -13.67 19.88 2.89
N GLY A 182 -13.44 19.39 1.67
CA GLY A 182 -12.44 18.38 1.34
C GLY A 182 -12.82 17.62 0.07
N TRP A 183 -11.89 16.79 -0.42
CA TRP A 183 -12.12 15.96 -1.60
C TRP A 183 -13.26 14.95 -1.37
N PRO A 184 -14.12 14.71 -2.37
CA PRO A 184 -15.35 13.94 -2.19
C PRO A 184 -15.12 12.46 -1.87
N GLY A 185 -13.92 11.93 -2.13
CA GLY A 185 -13.56 10.53 -1.92
C GLY A 185 -13.82 9.66 -3.15
N PRO A 186 -13.83 8.33 -2.98
CA PRO A 186 -13.97 7.37 -4.07
C PRO A 186 -15.42 7.26 -4.59
N LYS A 187 -15.55 6.75 -5.81
CA LYS A 187 -16.82 6.30 -6.40
C LYS A 187 -17.30 5.00 -5.73
N CYS A 188 -18.59 4.72 -5.78
CA CYS A 188 -19.17 3.51 -5.20
C CYS A 188 -18.91 2.30 -6.12
N THR A 189 -18.53 1.17 -5.53
CA THR A 189 -18.24 -0.07 -6.26
C THR A 189 -19.51 -0.90 -6.51
N ASN A 190 -20.44 -0.89 -5.55
CA ASN A 190 -21.78 -1.46 -5.69
C ASN A 190 -22.84 -0.42 -5.32
N LYS A 191 -24.03 -0.54 -5.90
CA LYS A 191 -25.18 0.34 -5.60
C LYS A 191 -25.63 0.32 -4.13
N ASN A 192 -25.17 -0.69 -3.37
CA ASN A 192 -25.49 -0.90 -1.96
C ASN A 192 -24.36 -0.43 -1.00
N ASP A 193 -23.22 0.02 -1.51
CA ASP A 193 -22.05 0.40 -0.68
C ASP A 193 -22.16 1.81 -0.06
N GLY A 194 -23.31 2.47 -0.24
CA GLY A 194 -23.67 3.74 0.42
C GLY A 194 -24.08 3.62 1.88
N LEU A 195 -24.14 2.41 2.44
CA LEU A 195 -24.47 2.08 3.85
C LEU A 195 -23.39 2.57 4.83
#